data_AF-A0A948WE05-F1
#
_entry.id   AF-A0A948WE05-F1
#
_cell.length_a   1.000
_cell.length_b   1.000
_cell.length_c   1.000
_cell.angle_alpha   90.00
_cell.angle_beta   90.00
_cell.angle_gamma   90.00
#
_symmetry.space_group_name_H-M   'P 1'
#
loop_
_entity.id
_entity.type
_entity.pdbx_description
1 polymer ?
#
loop_
_entity_poly.entity_id
_entity_poly.type
_entity_poly.pdbx_seq_one_letter_code
_entity_poly.pdbx_strand_id
1 'polypeptide(L)' 'MQCDVCQSKEATVFLTQIVDGKMQKVNLCEACSKEK' A
#
# COMPACT_ATOMS: atom_id res chain seq x y z
N MET A 1 -9.42 -3.03 6.35
CA MET A 1 -8.91 -1.66 6.01
C MET A 1 -8.83 -1.57 4.49
N GLN A 2 -9.28 -0.52 3.82
CA GLN A 2 -9.28 -0.48 2.35
C GLN A 2 -7.89 -0.17 1.78
N CYS A 3 -7.65 -0.61 0.55
CA CYS A 3 -6.44 -0.29 -0.22
C CYS A 3 -6.32 1.22 -0.43
N ASP A 4 -5.19 1.80 -0.03
CA ASP A 4 -4.92 3.24 -0.13
C ASP A 4 -4.82 3.73 -1.59
N VAL A 5 -4.62 2.82 -2.55
CA VAL A 5 -4.50 3.14 -3.99
C VAL A 5 -5.84 3.11 -4.70
N CYS A 6 -6.60 2.01 -4.58
CA CYS A 6 -7.83 1.82 -5.36
C CYS A 6 -9.11 2.01 -4.53
N GLN A 7 -9.01 2.04 -3.20
CA GLN A 7 -10.11 2.18 -2.23
C GLN A 7 -11.31 1.23 -2.42
N SER A 8 -11.16 0.22 -3.27
CA SER A 8 -12.25 -0.68 -3.69
C SER A 8 -12.13 -2.07 -3.08
N LYS A 9 -10.92 -2.46 -2.68
CA LYS A 9 -10.60 -3.79 -2.14
C LYS A 9 -9.98 -3.65 -0.75
N GLU A 10 -10.11 -4.69 0.06
CA GLU A 10 -9.42 -4.77 1.33
C GLU A 10 -7.89 -4.82 1.11
N ALA A 11 -7.17 -4.06 1.94
CA ALA A 11 -5.73 -4.10 2.00
C ALA A 11 -5.29 -5.33 2.80
N THR A 12 -4.45 -6.14 2.16
CA THR A 12 -3.84 -7.35 2.74
C THR A 12 -2.32 -7.27 2.77
N VAL A 13 -1.74 -6.26 2.10
CA VAL A 13 -0.31 -6.01 2.01
C VAL A 13 0.00 -4.69 2.69
N PHE A 14 0.90 -4.70 3.67
CA PHE A 14 1.29 -3.53 4.46
C PHE A 14 2.71 -3.13 4.08
N LEU A 15 2.83 -2.22 3.10
CA LEU A 15 4.12 -1.76 2.61
C LEU A 15 4.66 -0.64 3.50
N THR A 16 5.88 -0.81 4.01
CA THR A 16 6.63 0.27 4.66
C THR A 16 7.88 0.54 3.84
N GLN A 17 8.03 1.78 3.38
CA GLN A 17 9.17 2.21 2.57
C GLN A 17 9.75 3.52 3.10
N ILE A 18 11.02 3.78 2.81
CA ILE A 18 11.66 5.07 3.09
C ILE A 18 11.80 5.82 1.78
N VAL A 19 11.16 6.98 1.66
CA VAL A 19 11.23 7.88 0.49
C VAL A 19 11.72 9.23 0.98
N ASP A 20 12.79 9.75 0.38
CA ASP A 20 13.42 11.01 0.77
C ASP A 20 13.74 11.11 2.27
N GLY A 21 14.21 9.99 2.84
CA GLY A 21 14.53 9.88 4.27
C GLY A 21 13.30 9.85 5.21
N LYS A 22 12.09 9.85 4.66
CA LYS A 22 10.84 9.76 5.43
C LYS A 22 10.24 8.37 5.34
N MET A 23 9.82 7.83 6.48
CA MET A 23 9.09 6.57 6.54
C MET A 23 7.66 6.80 6.03
N GLN A 24 7.26 6.02 5.02
CA GLN A 24 5.93 6.00 4.47
C GLN A 24 5.33 4.60 4.64
N LYS A 25 4.11 4.55 5.16
CA LYS A 25 3.32 3.32 5.32
C LYS A 25 2.15 3.39 4.35
N VAL A 26 1.96 2.35 3.55
CA VAL A 26 0.90 2.26 2.54
C VAL A 26 0.25 0.88 2.64
N ASN A 27 -1.07 0.86 2.77
CA ASN A 27 -1.87 -0.34 2.80
C ASN A 27 -2.37 -0.65 1.38
N LEU A 28 -2.01 -1.80 0.85
CA LEU A 28 -2.31 -2.19 -0.53
C LEU A 28 -3.13 -3.48 -0.54
N CYS A 29 -4.04 -3.59 -1.51
CA CYS A 29 -4.58 -4.90 -1.87
C CYS A 29 -3.55 -5.70 -2.67
N GLU A 30 -3.74 -7.01 -2.74
CA GLU A 30 -2.83 -7.91 -3.47
C GLU A 30 -2.57 -7.44 -4.92
N ALA A 31 -3.62 -6.99 -5.63
CA ALA A 31 -3.49 -6.50 -7.00
C ALA A 31 -2.56 -5.27 -7.10
N CYS A 32 -2.87 -4.21 -6.35
CA CYS A 32 -2.08 -2.97 -6.39
C CYS A 32 -0.64 -3.16 -5.86
N SER A 33 -0.41 -4.16 -5.00
CA SER A 33 0.95 -4.49 -4.53
C SER A 33 1.84 -5.09 -5.61
N LYS A 34 1.26 -5.80 -6.60
CA LYS A 34 2.02 -6.43 -7.69
C LYS A 34 2.39 -5.44 -8.80
N GLU A 35 1.73 -4.29 -8.86
CA GLU A 35 1.99 -3.23 -9.84
C GLU A 35 3.03 -2.20 -9.36
N LYS A 36 3.44 -2.27 -8.09
CA LYS A 36 4.20 -1.23 -7.39
C LYS A 36 5.70 -1.51 -7.31
#